data_AF-A0A2U1ST59-F1
#
_entry.id   AF-A0A2U1ST59-F1
#
_cell.length_a   1.000
_cell.length_b   1.000
_cell.length_c   1.000
_cell.angle_alpha   90.00
_cell.angle_beta   90.00
_cell.angle_gamma   90.00
#
_symmetry.space_group_name_H-M   'P 1'
#
loop_
_entity.id
_entity.type
_entity.pdbx_description
1 polymer ?
#
loop_
_entity_poly.entity_id
_entity_poly.type
_entity_poly.pdbx_seq_one_letter_code
_entity_poly.pdbx_strand_id
1 'polypeptide(L)'
;MESIEHIVKEHRFFAGMDAGFVALVSGCAKNARFDPGQYLFHESDSADWFFLLRNGSVAIELRDPARGAVTVQTLHEGDLCGLSWLVPPYRWTYDARAIDLVRAIAVDAACLRRKSEADPRLGYDMMKRFMPPLVERLQAARMQMIDIYGAHG
;
A
#
# COMPACT_ATOMS: atom_id res chain seq x y z
N MET A 1 6.91 12.84 -20.84
CA MET A 1 6.07 11.92 -20.03
C MET A 1 7.00 10.82 -19.59
N GLU A 2 7.36 10.77 -18.31
CA GLU A 2 8.25 9.72 -17.79
C GLU A 2 7.60 8.34 -17.95
N SER A 3 8.38 7.34 -18.34
CA SER A 3 7.88 5.97 -18.42
C SER A 3 7.58 5.44 -17.01
N ILE A 4 6.60 4.54 -16.89
CA ILE A 4 6.28 3.90 -15.61
C ILE A 4 7.49 3.16 -15.04
N GLU A 5 8.36 2.64 -15.90
CA GLU A 5 9.64 2.02 -15.51
C GLU A 5 10.58 2.99 -14.80
N HIS A 6 10.71 4.22 -15.28
CA HIS A 6 11.52 5.24 -14.63
C HIS A 6 10.98 5.52 -13.21
N ILE A 7 9.67 5.71 -13.12
CA ILE A 7 8.99 6.02 -11.86
C ILE A 7 9.10 4.86 -10.84
N VAL A 8 8.96 3.62 -11.31
CA VAL A 8 9.14 2.42 -10.47
C VAL A 8 10.59 2.34 -9.98
N LYS A 9 11.58 2.56 -10.87
CA LYS A 9 12.99 2.48 -10.50
C LYS A 9 13.41 3.51 -9.45
N GLU A 10 12.86 4.72 -9.50
CA GLU A 10 13.17 5.79 -8.54
C GLU A 10 12.52 5.60 -7.18
N HIS A 11 11.41 4.88 -7.10
CA HIS A 11 10.70 4.72 -5.85
C HIS A 11 11.51 3.88 -4.86
N ARG A 12 11.68 4.38 -3.63
CA ARG A 12 12.48 3.72 -2.58
C ARG A 12 12.13 2.24 -2.40
N PHE A 13 10.86 1.87 -2.57
CA PHE A 13 10.39 0.49 -2.48
C PHE A 13 11.09 -0.48 -3.47
N PHE A 14 11.59 -0.02 -4.61
CA PHE A 14 12.29 -0.89 -5.58
C PHE A 14 13.80 -0.69 -5.61
N ALA A 15 14.35 0.12 -4.70
CA ALA A 15 15.80 0.36 -4.61
C ALA A 15 16.57 -0.96 -4.40
N GLY A 16 17.60 -1.19 -5.24
CA GLY A 16 18.46 -2.37 -5.17
C GLY A 16 17.97 -3.59 -5.97
N MET A 17 16.84 -3.48 -6.68
CA MET A 17 16.34 -4.56 -7.54
C MET A 17 17.04 -4.57 -8.90
N ASP A 18 17.21 -5.76 -9.47
CA ASP A 18 17.76 -5.89 -10.82
C ASP A 18 16.80 -5.35 -11.89
N ALA A 19 17.34 -5.08 -13.08
CA ALA A 19 16.58 -4.50 -14.17
C ALA A 19 15.43 -5.40 -14.66
N GLY A 20 15.57 -6.73 -14.56
CA GLY A 20 14.52 -7.69 -14.92
C GLY A 20 13.34 -7.62 -13.97
N PHE A 21 13.60 -7.48 -12.67
CA PHE A 21 12.58 -7.29 -11.66
C PHE A 21 11.81 -5.98 -11.86
N VAL A 22 12.52 -4.88 -12.09
CA VAL A 22 11.90 -3.56 -12.33
C VAL A 22 11.01 -3.61 -13.58
N ALA A 23 11.48 -4.22 -14.68
CA ALA A 23 10.67 -4.40 -15.88
C ALA A 23 9.41 -5.25 -15.61
N LEU A 24 9.58 -6.33 -14.82
CA LEU A 24 8.49 -7.23 -14.47
C LEU A 24 7.39 -6.52 -13.67
N VAL A 25 7.76 -5.73 -12.66
CA VAL A 25 6.82 -4.92 -11.87
C VAL A 25 6.20 -3.82 -12.71
N SER A 26 7.00 -3.16 -13.54
CA SER A 26 6.52 -2.09 -14.42
C SER A 26 5.44 -2.57 -15.38
N GLY A 27 5.54 -3.82 -15.85
CA GLY A 27 4.49 -4.48 -16.63
C GLY A 27 3.20 -4.79 -15.86
N CYS A 28 3.22 -4.74 -14.52
CA CYS A 28 2.02 -4.84 -13.67
C CYS A 28 1.61 -3.47 -13.07
N ALA A 29 2.30 -2.37 -13.43
CA ALA A 29 2.13 -1.07 -12.78
C ALA A 29 1.51 -0.03 -13.72
N LYS A 30 0.80 0.93 -13.13
CA LYS A 30 0.27 2.11 -13.82
C LYS A 30 0.34 3.35 -12.93
N ASN A 31 0.38 4.52 -13.55
CA ASN A 31 0.19 5.77 -12.82
C ASN A 31 -1.27 5.88 -12.35
N ALA A 32 -1.45 6.26 -11.09
CA ALA A 32 -2.75 6.56 -10.52
C ALA A 32 -2.75 7.97 -9.92
N ARG A 33 -3.89 8.64 -10.06
CA ARG A 33 -4.14 9.97 -9.51
C ARG A 33 -5.50 9.95 -8.85
N PHE A 34 -5.57 10.48 -7.64
CA PHE A 34 -6.81 10.61 -6.88
C PHE A 34 -6.94 12.06 -6.43
N ASP A 35 -8.07 12.67 -6.74
CA ASP A 35 -8.42 14.00 -6.27
C ASP A 35 -8.87 13.95 -4.79
N PRO A 36 -8.77 15.06 -4.05
CA PRO A 36 -9.17 15.09 -2.64
C PRO A 36 -10.57 14.53 -2.41
N GLY A 37 -10.70 13.65 -1.42
CA GLY A 37 -11.96 12.97 -1.09
C GLY A 37 -12.25 11.70 -1.90
N GLN A 38 -11.50 11.40 -2.96
CA GLN A 38 -11.68 10.15 -3.71
C GLN A 38 -11.14 8.95 -2.93
N TYR A 39 -11.83 7.83 -3.05
CA TYR A 39 -11.39 6.56 -2.47
C TYR A 39 -10.43 5.83 -3.41
N LEU A 40 -9.33 5.34 -2.84
CA LEU A 40 -8.40 4.44 -3.52
C LEU A 40 -8.97 3.02 -3.57
N PHE A 41 -9.60 2.61 -2.46
CA PHE A 41 -10.32 1.35 -2.32
C PHE A 41 -11.31 1.43 -1.16
N HIS A 42 -12.26 0.50 -1.15
CA HIS A 42 -13.22 0.33 -0.09
C HIS A 42 -13.00 -0.97 0.68
N GLU A 43 -13.41 -0.97 1.94
CA GLU A 43 -13.48 -2.16 2.77
C GLU A 43 -14.29 -3.27 2.09
N SER A 44 -13.90 -4.53 2.31
CA SER A 44 -14.50 -5.75 1.75
C SER A 44 -14.33 -5.97 0.26
N ASP A 45 -13.94 -4.96 -0.52
CA ASP A 45 -13.61 -5.11 -1.93
C ASP A 45 -12.36 -5.99 -2.14
N SER A 46 -12.16 -6.45 -3.37
CA SER A 46 -11.00 -7.25 -3.74
C SER A 46 -9.71 -6.43 -3.63
N ALA A 47 -8.74 -6.98 -2.91
CA ALA A 47 -7.41 -6.40 -2.75
C ALA A 47 -6.50 -6.85 -3.92
N ASP A 48 -6.83 -6.40 -5.13
CA ASP A 48 -6.07 -6.71 -6.35
C ASP A 48 -5.02 -5.66 -6.70
N TRP A 49 -4.94 -4.58 -5.94
CA TRP A 49 -4.00 -3.49 -6.16
C TRP A 49 -3.26 -3.15 -4.87
N PHE A 50 -2.05 -2.63 -4.98
CA PHE A 50 -1.48 -1.81 -3.92
C PHE A 50 -0.92 -0.53 -4.54
N PHE A 51 -0.71 0.47 -3.70
CA PHE A 51 -0.32 1.80 -4.13
C PHE A 51 0.98 2.21 -3.46
N LEU A 52 1.89 2.80 -4.21
CA LEU A 52 3.07 3.45 -3.66
C LEU A 52 2.89 4.95 -3.82
N LEU A 53 2.77 5.66 -2.70
CA LEU A 53 2.45 7.08 -2.69
C LEU A 53 3.68 7.89 -3.13
N ARG A 54 3.51 8.72 -4.14
CA ARG A 54 4.53 9.63 -4.66
C ARG A 54 4.29 11.08 -4.27
N ASN A 55 3.07 11.41 -3.89
CA ASN A 55 2.67 12.73 -3.43
C ASN A 55 1.34 12.61 -2.70
N GLY A 56 1.14 13.45 -1.70
CA GLY A 56 -0.11 13.60 -0.99
C GLY A 56 -0.27 12.64 0.19
N SER A 57 -1.45 12.67 0.80
CA SER A 57 -1.79 11.91 1.99
C SER A 57 -3.07 11.11 1.82
N VAL A 58 -3.09 9.91 2.40
CA VAL A 58 -4.24 8.99 2.37
C VAL A 58 -4.66 8.66 3.79
N ALA A 59 -5.94 8.86 4.10
CA ALA A 59 -6.55 8.38 5.32
C ALA A 59 -6.95 6.91 5.15
N ILE A 60 -6.51 6.06 6.07
CA ILE A 60 -7.04 4.71 6.27
C ILE A 60 -8.15 4.81 7.31
N GLU A 61 -9.36 4.40 6.92
CA GLU A 61 -10.58 4.65 7.68
C GLU A 61 -11.27 3.33 8.04
N LEU A 62 -11.85 3.30 9.24
CA LEU A 62 -12.85 2.32 9.67
C LEU A 62 -14.23 2.97 9.67
N ARG A 63 -15.24 2.21 9.25
CA ARG A 63 -16.63 2.65 9.37
C ARG A 63 -17.19 2.25 10.72
N ASP A 64 -17.43 3.24 11.59
CA ASP A 64 -18.10 3.05 12.86
C ASP A 64 -19.59 3.42 12.72
N PRO A 65 -20.55 2.54 13.07
CA PRO A 65 -21.98 2.84 12.94
C PRO A 65 -22.47 4.06 13.73
N ALA A 66 -21.81 4.41 14.84
CA ALA A 66 -22.19 5.52 15.70
C ALA A 66 -21.43 6.81 15.37
N ARG A 67 -20.20 6.72 14.86
CA ARG A 67 -19.28 7.86 14.66
C ARG A 67 -18.98 8.17 13.20
N GLY A 68 -19.43 7.34 12.26
CA GLY A 68 -19.10 7.49 10.84
C GLY A 68 -17.68 7.00 10.53
N ALA A 69 -17.03 7.60 9.53
CA ALA A 69 -15.66 7.23 9.16
C ALA A 69 -14.65 7.73 10.21
N VAL A 70 -13.90 6.81 10.80
CA VAL A 70 -12.85 7.08 11.78
C VAL A 70 -11.49 6.79 11.16
N THR A 71 -10.63 7.81 11.06
CA THR A 71 -9.25 7.63 10.59
C THR A 71 -8.41 6.90 11.62
N VAL A 72 -7.88 5.73 11.26
CA VAL A 72 -6.98 4.93 12.11
C VAL A 72 -5.51 5.18 11.81
N GLN A 73 -5.20 5.55 10.57
CA GLN A 73 -3.83 5.85 10.13
C GLN A 73 -3.87 6.85 8.99
N THR A 74 -2.89 7.74 8.95
CA THR A 74 -2.60 8.56 7.77
C THR A 74 -1.30 8.09 7.14
N LEU A 75 -1.33 7.84 5.84
CA LEU A 75 -0.16 7.51 5.02
C LEU A 75 0.28 8.75 4.24
N HIS A 76 1.58 8.87 4.00
CA HIS A 76 2.20 10.01 3.34
C HIS A 76 3.06 9.60 2.15
N GLU A 77 3.68 10.57 1.50
CA GLU A 77 4.63 10.34 0.41
C GLU A 77 5.72 9.32 0.79
N GLY A 78 5.98 8.40 -0.13
CA GLY A 78 6.90 7.28 0.03
C GLY A 78 6.29 6.05 0.70
N ASP A 79 5.09 6.16 1.29
CA ASP A 79 4.45 5.02 1.94
C ASP A 79 3.81 4.07 0.93
N LEU A 80 3.82 2.81 1.32
CA LEU A 80 3.01 1.78 0.69
C LEU A 80 1.55 1.95 1.16
N CYS A 81 0.56 1.66 0.34
CA CYS A 81 -0.84 1.63 0.73
C CYS A 81 -1.47 0.34 0.20
N GLY A 82 -2.04 -0.45 1.11
CA GLY A 82 -2.60 -1.76 0.80
C GLY A 82 -1.61 -2.93 0.93
N LEU A 83 -1.79 -3.75 1.98
CA LEU A 83 -1.07 -5.02 2.19
C LEU A 83 -1.99 -6.25 2.15
N SER A 84 -3.31 -6.06 2.15
CA SER A 84 -4.30 -7.13 2.27
C SER A 84 -4.26 -8.14 1.11
N TRP A 85 -3.59 -7.80 0.00
CA TRP A 85 -3.39 -8.67 -1.14
C TRP A 85 -2.37 -9.80 -0.88
N LEU A 86 -1.53 -9.69 0.16
CA LEU A 86 -0.51 -10.68 0.50
C LEU A 86 -1.07 -11.95 1.15
N VAL A 87 -2.24 -11.84 1.79
CA VAL A 87 -2.82 -12.93 2.59
C VAL A 87 -4.29 -13.17 2.17
N PRO A 88 -4.71 -14.43 1.95
CA PRO A 88 -6.13 -14.74 1.74
C PRO A 88 -7.01 -14.19 2.88
N PRO A 89 -8.24 -13.71 2.60
CA PRO A 89 -9.00 -13.89 1.37
C PRO A 89 -8.78 -12.78 0.32
N TYR A 90 -7.69 -12.01 0.40
CA TYR A 90 -7.39 -10.90 -0.52
C TYR A 90 -8.51 -9.86 -0.56
N ARG A 91 -8.97 -9.42 0.62
CA ARG A 91 -9.99 -8.38 0.75
C ARG A 91 -9.47 -7.22 1.58
N TRP A 92 -9.87 -6.02 1.21
CA TRP A 92 -9.59 -4.85 2.02
C TRP A 92 -10.28 -4.93 3.38
N THR A 93 -9.56 -4.55 4.41
CA THR A 93 -10.05 -4.51 5.80
C THR A 93 -10.36 -3.10 6.28
N TYR A 94 -10.15 -2.10 5.42
CA TYR A 94 -10.30 -0.68 5.69
C TYR A 94 -10.70 0.04 4.40
N ASP A 95 -11.31 1.20 4.54
CA ASP A 95 -11.43 2.18 3.47
C ASP A 95 -10.10 2.96 3.34
N ALA A 96 -9.75 3.40 2.13
CA ALA A 96 -8.63 4.33 1.92
C ALA A 96 -9.08 5.54 1.10
N ARG A 97 -8.95 6.74 1.66
CA ARG A 97 -9.43 7.99 1.06
C ARG A 97 -8.31 9.01 0.91
N ALA A 98 -8.21 9.62 -0.26
CA ALA A 98 -7.31 10.74 -0.50
C ALA A 98 -7.71 11.95 0.35
N ILE A 99 -6.78 12.47 1.15
CA ILE A 99 -6.98 13.69 1.94
C ILE A 99 -6.77 14.92 1.07
N ASP A 100 -5.69 14.88 0.27
CA ASP A 100 -5.30 15.91 -0.70
C ASP A 100 -5.06 15.25 -2.08
N LEU A 101 -4.41 15.95 -3.00
CA LEU A 101 -4.10 15.40 -4.31
C LEU A 101 -3.06 14.26 -4.18
N VAL A 102 -3.51 13.03 -4.41
CA VAL A 102 -2.63 11.86 -4.35
C VAL A 102 -2.15 11.47 -5.74
N ARG A 103 -0.84 11.28 -5.86
CA ARG A 103 -0.22 10.61 -7.02
C ARG A 103 0.43 9.34 -6.52
N ALA A 104 0.15 8.23 -7.20
CA ALA A 104 0.66 6.93 -6.77
C ALA A 104 1.04 6.06 -7.96
N ILE A 105 1.88 5.06 -7.70
CA ILE A 105 2.08 3.91 -8.57
C ILE A 105 1.07 2.86 -8.11
N ALA A 106 0.07 2.57 -8.93
CA ALA A 106 -0.84 1.45 -8.68
C ALA A 106 -0.26 0.19 -9.31
N VAL A 107 -0.09 -0.85 -8.51
CA VAL A 107 0.51 -2.12 -8.93
C VAL A 107 -0.51 -3.23 -8.80
N ASP A 108 -0.74 -3.97 -9.89
CA ASP A 108 -1.62 -5.14 -9.92
C ASP A 108 -0.99 -6.26 -9.08
N ALA A 109 -1.56 -6.42 -7.89
CA ALA A 109 -1.14 -7.40 -6.91
C ALA A 109 -1.42 -8.84 -7.37
N ALA A 110 -2.48 -9.06 -8.16
CA ALA A 110 -2.78 -10.38 -8.71
C ALA A 110 -1.78 -10.75 -9.81
N CYS A 111 -1.37 -9.80 -10.65
CA CYS A 111 -0.29 -9.93 -11.63
C CYS A 111 1.03 -10.29 -10.94
N LEU A 112 1.42 -9.54 -9.92
CA LEU A 112 2.65 -9.82 -9.18
C LEU A 112 2.61 -11.15 -8.44
N ARG A 113 1.50 -11.48 -7.78
CA ARG A 113 1.34 -12.77 -7.10
C ARG A 113 1.53 -13.94 -8.08
N ARG A 114 0.87 -13.91 -9.25
CA ARG A 114 1.05 -14.95 -10.28
C ARG A 114 2.51 -15.09 -10.73
N LYS A 115 3.22 -13.98 -10.90
CA LYS A 115 4.64 -14.00 -11.28
C LYS A 115 5.54 -14.51 -10.17
N SER A 116 5.23 -14.20 -8.91
CA SER A 116 5.94 -14.70 -7.73
C SER A 116 5.74 -16.20 -7.50
N GLU A 117 4.56 -16.74 -7.81
CA GLU A 117 4.32 -18.18 -7.78
C GLU A 117 5.08 -18.90 -8.91
N ALA A 118 5.24 -18.26 -10.07
CA ALA A 118 6.00 -18.82 -11.19
C ALA A 118 7.52 -18.76 -10.98
N ASP A 119 8.02 -17.78 -10.23
CA ASP A 119 9.43 -17.62 -9.86
C ASP A 119 9.59 -17.42 -8.34
N PRO A 120 9.91 -18.49 -7.58
CA PRO A 120 10.08 -18.39 -6.13
C PRO A 120 11.17 -17.42 -5.66
N ARG A 121 12.20 -17.15 -6.49
CA ARG A 121 13.23 -16.16 -6.15
C ARG A 121 12.64 -14.76 -6.14
N LEU A 122 11.84 -14.45 -7.16
CA LEU A 122 11.05 -13.22 -7.24
C LEU A 122 10.13 -13.07 -6.04
N GLY A 123 9.40 -14.14 -5.71
CA GLY A 123 8.50 -14.17 -4.55
C GLY A 123 9.23 -13.89 -3.23
N TYR A 124 10.41 -14.49 -3.03
CA TYR A 124 11.22 -14.27 -1.85
C TYR A 124 11.74 -12.83 -1.73
N ASP A 125 12.22 -12.25 -2.82
CA ASP A 125 12.70 -10.86 -2.83
C ASP A 125 11.55 -9.86 -2.61
N MET A 126 10.38 -10.14 -3.17
CA MET A 126 9.16 -9.38 -2.85
C MET A 126 8.82 -9.45 -1.36
N MET A 127 8.79 -10.65 -0.77
CA MET A 127 8.46 -10.82 0.65
C MET A 127 9.44 -10.10 1.57
N LYS A 128 10.74 -10.12 1.26
CA LYS A 128 11.74 -9.31 1.98
C LYS A 128 11.46 -7.82 1.93
N ARG A 129 10.80 -7.33 0.88
CA ARG A 129 10.48 -5.91 0.72
C ARG A 129 9.21 -5.48 1.42
N PHE A 130 8.22 -6.36 1.50
CA PHE A 130 6.99 -6.10 2.25
C PHE A 130 7.16 -6.28 3.77
N MET A 131 8.16 -7.05 4.20
CA MET A 131 8.36 -7.34 5.62
C MET A 131 8.64 -6.09 6.48
N PRO A 132 9.57 -5.18 6.13
CA PRO A 132 9.84 -4.01 6.97
C PRO A 132 8.63 -3.08 7.14
N PRO A 133 7.90 -2.65 6.08
CA PRO A 133 6.70 -1.84 6.24
C PRO A 133 5.60 -2.53 7.07
N LEU A 134 5.49 -3.85 6.98
CA LEU A 134 4.54 -4.63 7.79
C LEU A 134 4.91 -4.62 9.28
N VAL A 135 6.19 -4.82 9.59
CA VAL A 135 6.72 -4.76 10.96
C VAL A 135 6.57 -3.36 11.55
N GLU A 136 6.92 -2.32 10.78
CA GLU A 136 6.78 -0.91 11.19
C GLU A 136 5.32 -0.58 11.54
N ARG A 137 4.36 -1.02 10.72
CA ARG A 137 2.94 -0.84 11.00
C ARG A 137 2.49 -1.56 12.26
N LEU A 138 2.95 -2.78 12.46
CA LEU A 138 2.62 -3.54 13.67
C LEU A 138 3.18 -2.86 14.92
N GLN A 139 4.40 -2.34 14.86
CA GLN A 139 5.01 -1.58 15.95
C GLN A 139 4.26 -0.28 16.23
N ALA A 140 3.92 0.49 15.19
CA ALA A 140 3.14 1.72 15.32
C ALA A 140 1.76 1.47 15.94
N ALA A 141 1.04 0.44 15.48
CA ALA A 141 -0.26 0.07 16.04
C ALA A 141 -0.16 -0.34 17.51
N ARG A 142 0.89 -1.06 17.91
CA ARG A 142 1.15 -1.41 19.32
C ARG A 142 1.40 -0.17 20.18
N MET A 143 2.17 0.78 19.68
CA MET A 143 2.45 2.02 20.41
C MET A 143 1.20 2.88 20.59
N GLN A 144 0.37 3.00 19.54
CA GLN A 144 -0.92 3.68 19.62
C GLN A 144 -1.87 3.03 20.64
N MET A 145 -1.89 1.70 20.74
CA MET A 145 -2.69 1.01 21.78
C MET A 145 -2.19 1.37 23.19
N ILE A 146 -0.87 1.40 23.42
CA ILE A 146 -0.32 1.76 24.73
C ILE A 146 -0.67 3.20 25.11
N ASP A 147 -0.58 4.17 24.19
CA ASP A 147 -0.96 5.56 24.47
C ASP A 147 -2.43 5.72 24.85
N ILE A 148 -3.33 4.97 24.20
CA ILE A 148 -4.77 5.00 24.51
C ILE A 148 -5.04 4.50 25.93
N TYR A 149 -4.31 3.48 26.39
CA TYR A 149 -4.47 2.93 27.75
C TYR A 149 -3.60 3.62 28.80
N GLY A 150 -2.52 4.32 28.42
CA GLY A 150 -1.65 5.08 29.30
C GLY A 150 -2.18 6.48 29.65
N ALA A 151 -3.02 7.07 28.79
CA ALA A 151 -3.67 8.35 29.04
C ALA A 151 -4.84 8.30 30.07
N HIS A 152 -5.07 7.14 30.68
CA HIS A 152 -6.07 6.93 31.75
C HIS A 152 -5.43 6.53 33.10
N GLY A 153 -4.12 6.78 33.27
CA GLY A 153 -3.38 6.59 34.53
C GLY A 153 -3.10 7.89 35.26
#